data_AF-A0A3Q3DSA0-F1
#
_entry.id   AF-A0A3Q3DSA0-F1
#
_cell.length_a   1.000
_cell.length_b   1.000
_cell.length_c   1.000
_cell.angle_alpha   90.00
_cell.angle_beta   90.00
_cell.angle_gamma   90.00
#
_symmetry.space_group_name_H-M   'P 1'
#
loop_
_entity.id
_entity.type
_entity.pdbx_description
1 polymer ?
#
loop_
_entity_poly.entity_id
_entity_poly.type
_entity_poly.pdbx_seq_one_letter_code
_entity_poly.pdbx_strand_id
1 'polypeptide(L)'
;MSAGASYDQLLRQVEVLKMENSNLRQELQDNSNHLTKLETEASNMKEVLKQLQGTIEEDAEEASGSQLELIVRLKGEQRLRCFCAFSARALLLAELEKEEKEKGWYYAQLLNLTKRIDSLPLSENFTLQTDMSRRQLEFEARQIHAAMEEQLGSRQEMEKRAEARTARIHQIERDIVKLGARLPTDFFFSSPAFSAEQFFSGGGWVKTHFL
;
A
#
# COMPACT_ATOMS: atom_id res chain seq x y z
N MET A 1 43.82 -98.68 -0.05
CA MET A 1 42.76 -99.50 -0.68
C MET A 1 41.43 -98.89 -0.25
N SER A 2 40.77 -98.19 -1.17
CA SER A 2 39.46 -97.59 -0.93
C SER A 2 38.41 -98.70 -0.97
N ALA A 3 37.73 -98.94 0.15
CA ALA A 3 36.58 -99.84 0.18
C ALA A 3 35.47 -99.19 -0.67
N GLY A 4 35.23 -99.76 -1.86
CA GLY A 4 34.17 -99.28 -2.75
C GLY A 4 32.83 -99.35 -2.03
N ALA A 5 32.07 -98.26 -2.07
CA ALA A 5 30.74 -98.20 -1.49
C ALA A 5 29.87 -99.35 -2.05
N SER A 6 29.17 -100.06 -1.16
CA SER A 6 28.21 -101.08 -1.55
C SER A 6 27.08 -100.44 -2.39
N TYR A 7 26.58 -101.17 -3.38
CA TYR A 7 25.51 -100.72 -4.28
C TYR A 7 24.30 -100.13 -3.52
N ASP A 8 23.86 -100.78 -2.43
CA ASP A 8 22.75 -100.32 -1.60
C ASP A 8 23.02 -98.99 -0.86
N GLN A 9 24.29 -98.68 -0.58
CA GLN A 9 24.69 -97.46 0.11
C GLN A 9 24.71 -96.27 -0.86
N LEU A 10 25.12 -96.50 -2.11
CA LEU A 10 25.00 -95.51 -3.19
C LEU A 10 23.54 -95.24 -3.55
N LEU A 11 22.69 -96.28 -3.57
CA LEU A 11 21.27 -96.12 -3.88
C LEU A 11 20.55 -95.24 -2.84
N ARG A 12 20.76 -95.50 -1.54
CA ARG A 12 20.24 -94.65 -0.46
C ARG A 12 20.75 -93.21 -0.54
N GLN A 13 22.02 -93.02 -0.91
CA GLN A 13 22.58 -91.68 -1.07
C GLN A 13 21.95 -90.93 -2.24
N VAL A 14 21.67 -91.61 -3.36
CA VAL A 14 20.93 -91.02 -4.49
C VAL A 14 19.50 -90.63 -4.09
N GLU A 15 18.83 -91.43 -3.27
CA GLU A 15 17.49 -91.11 -2.76
C GLU A 15 17.48 -89.88 -1.83
N VAL A 16 18.43 -89.80 -0.91
CA VAL A 16 18.63 -88.61 -0.05
C VAL A 16 18.93 -87.38 -0.89
N LEU A 17 19.85 -87.49 -1.84
CA LEU A 17 20.20 -86.37 -2.74
C LEU A 17 19.02 -85.94 -3.61
N LYS A 18 18.16 -86.87 -4.07
CA LYS A 18 16.93 -86.52 -4.80
C LYS A 18 15.95 -85.76 -3.90
N MET A 19 15.80 -86.19 -2.65
CA MET A 19 14.94 -85.52 -1.68
C MET A 19 15.47 -84.12 -1.36
N GLU A 20 16.78 -83.98 -1.10
CA GLU A 20 17.42 -82.67 -0.88
C GLU A 20 17.29 -81.77 -2.11
N ASN A 21 17.50 -82.30 -3.33
CA ASN A 21 17.31 -81.53 -4.55
C ASN A 21 15.86 -81.06 -4.72
N SER A 22 14.88 -81.88 -4.32
CA SER A 22 13.47 -81.49 -4.31
C SER A 22 13.19 -80.38 -3.31
N ASN A 23 13.73 -80.48 -2.10
CA ASN A 23 13.56 -79.44 -1.07
C ASN A 23 14.20 -78.11 -1.49
N LEU A 24 15.43 -78.13 -2.00
CA LEU A 24 16.12 -76.93 -2.47
C LEU A 24 15.38 -76.23 -3.61
N ARG A 25 14.76 -76.99 -4.53
CA ARG A 25 13.93 -76.43 -5.60
C ARG A 25 12.68 -75.74 -5.04
N GLN A 26 12.06 -76.31 -4.03
CA GLN A 26 10.90 -75.71 -3.37
C GLN A 26 11.28 -74.41 -2.65
N GLU A 27 12.37 -74.41 -1.89
CA GLU A 27 12.87 -73.20 -1.21
C GLU A 27 13.25 -72.09 -2.20
N LEU A 28 13.89 -72.43 -3.32
CA LEU A 28 14.18 -71.48 -4.39
C LEU A 28 12.89 -70.90 -5.00
N GLN A 29 11.87 -71.73 -5.20
CA GLN A 29 10.58 -71.27 -5.70
C GLN A 29 9.90 -70.31 -4.70
N ASP A 30 9.91 -70.65 -3.41
CA ASP A 30 9.32 -69.81 -2.37
C ASP A 30 10.06 -68.48 -2.22
N ASN A 31 11.39 -68.49 -2.30
CA ASN A 31 12.21 -67.28 -2.34
C ASN A 31 11.93 -66.42 -3.58
N SER A 32 11.79 -67.04 -4.76
CA SER A 32 11.40 -66.33 -5.99
C SER A 32 10.05 -65.64 -5.82
N ASN A 33 9.06 -66.34 -5.25
CA ASN A 33 7.73 -65.79 -5.00
C ASN A 33 7.79 -64.61 -4.00
N HIS A 34 8.61 -64.71 -2.96
CA HIS A 34 8.79 -63.65 -1.98
C HIS A 34 9.45 -62.41 -2.59
N LEU A 35 10.48 -62.59 -3.42
CA LEU A 35 11.16 -61.49 -4.12
C LEU A 35 10.17 -60.71 -5.01
N THR A 36 9.31 -61.41 -5.76
CA THR A 36 8.28 -60.76 -6.59
C THR A 36 7.33 -59.91 -5.75
N LYS A 37 6.96 -60.35 -4.54
CA LYS A 37 6.12 -59.53 -3.64
C LYS A 37 6.84 -58.25 -3.22
N LEU A 38 8.12 -58.35 -2.82
CA LEU A 38 8.91 -57.17 -2.45
C LEU A 38 9.08 -56.20 -3.62
N GLU A 39 9.27 -56.71 -4.85
CA GLU A 39 9.34 -55.88 -6.06
C GLU A 39 8.02 -55.13 -6.31
N THR A 40 6.88 -55.79 -6.11
CA THR A 40 5.57 -55.14 -6.23
C THR A 40 5.35 -54.10 -5.13
N GLU A 41 5.71 -54.39 -3.89
CA GLU A 41 5.56 -53.46 -2.77
C GLU A 41 6.45 -52.22 -2.93
N ALA A 42 7.70 -52.41 -3.37
CA ALA A 42 8.62 -51.32 -3.70
C ALA A 42 8.08 -50.46 -4.85
N SER A 43 7.48 -51.07 -5.87
CA SER A 43 6.85 -50.36 -6.98
C SER A 43 5.64 -49.54 -6.53
N ASN A 44 4.78 -50.12 -5.70
CA ASN A 44 3.63 -49.41 -5.12
C ASN A 44 4.10 -48.23 -4.25
N MET A 45 5.14 -48.41 -3.45
CA MET A 45 5.67 -47.36 -2.59
C MET A 45 6.29 -46.22 -3.39
N LYS A 46 6.97 -46.54 -4.50
CA LYS A 46 7.47 -45.55 -5.45
C LYS A 46 6.35 -44.71 -6.05
N GLU A 47 5.21 -45.33 -6.36
CA GLU A 47 4.04 -44.62 -6.89
C GLU A 47 3.43 -43.68 -5.84
N VAL A 48 3.28 -44.15 -4.60
CA VAL A 48 2.82 -43.32 -3.47
C VAL A 48 3.73 -42.12 -3.26
N LEU A 49 5.05 -42.31 -3.27
CA LEU A 49 6.02 -41.22 -3.13
C LEU A 49 5.91 -40.20 -4.27
N LYS A 50 5.70 -40.66 -5.50
CA LYS A 50 5.51 -39.78 -6.66
C LYS A 50 4.22 -38.96 -6.55
N GLN A 51 3.14 -39.56 -6.06
CA GLN A 51 1.88 -38.85 -5.80
C GLN A 51 2.06 -37.79 -4.70
N LEU A 52 2.66 -38.16 -3.57
CA LEU A 52 2.93 -37.23 -2.48
C LEU A 52 3.82 -36.06 -2.92
N GLN A 53 4.85 -36.33 -3.73
CA GLN A 53 5.69 -35.28 -4.30
C GLN A 53 4.88 -34.30 -5.15
N GLY A 54 4.01 -34.80 -6.04
CA GLY A 54 3.16 -33.96 -6.87
C GLY A 54 2.21 -33.09 -6.05
N THR A 55 1.57 -33.66 -5.01
CA THR A 55 0.70 -32.90 -4.11
C THR A 55 1.45 -31.81 -3.37
N ILE A 56 2.67 -32.08 -2.89
CA ILE A 56 3.49 -31.06 -2.20
C ILE A 56 3.88 -29.93 -3.16
N GLU A 57 4.20 -30.25 -4.41
CA GLU A 57 4.53 -29.25 -5.44
C GLU A 57 3.30 -28.38 -5.79
N GLU A 58 2.12 -28.99 -5.98
CA GLU A 58 0.86 -28.27 -6.22
C GLU A 58 0.47 -27.36 -5.03
N ASP A 59 0.53 -27.88 -3.79
CA ASP A 59 0.23 -27.12 -2.58
C ASP A 59 1.21 -25.93 -2.40
N ALA A 60 2.48 -26.12 -2.75
CA ALA A 60 3.49 -25.06 -2.67
C ALA A 60 3.25 -23.95 -3.71
N GLU A 61 2.89 -24.32 -4.94
CA GLU A 61 2.56 -23.36 -5.99
C GLU A 61 1.30 -22.56 -5.66
N GLU A 62 0.23 -23.22 -5.19
CA GLU A 62 -1.03 -22.56 -4.83
C GLU A 62 -0.87 -21.62 -3.61
N ALA A 63 -0.13 -22.05 -2.60
CA ALA A 63 0.17 -21.22 -1.42
C ALA A 63 1.00 -19.98 -1.79
N SER A 64 2.02 -20.16 -2.64
CA SER A 64 2.87 -19.05 -3.09
C SER A 64 2.13 -18.05 -3.99
N GLY A 65 1.26 -18.54 -4.88
CA GLY A 65 0.38 -17.71 -5.72
C GLY A 65 -0.59 -16.88 -4.89
N SER A 66 -1.22 -17.50 -3.89
CA SER A 66 -2.13 -16.84 -2.95
C SER A 66 -1.43 -15.74 -2.13
N GLN A 67 -0.21 -16.00 -1.66
CA GLN A 67 0.59 -15.03 -0.94
C GLN A 67 1.00 -13.84 -1.82
N LEU A 68 1.35 -14.09 -3.09
CA LEU A 68 1.69 -13.05 -4.06
C LEU A 68 0.48 -12.14 -4.34
N GLU A 69 -0.70 -12.71 -4.55
CA GLU A 69 -1.94 -11.94 -4.75
C GLU A 69 -2.25 -11.04 -3.55
N LEU A 70 -2.12 -11.56 -2.32
CA LEU A 70 -2.30 -10.78 -1.09
C LEU A 70 -1.32 -9.60 -1.02
N ILE A 71 -0.06 -9.81 -1.37
CA ILE A 71 0.97 -8.75 -1.43
C ILE A 71 0.61 -7.68 -2.47
N VAL A 72 0.13 -8.08 -3.66
CA VAL A 72 -0.31 -7.16 -4.71
C VAL A 72 -1.49 -6.31 -4.24
N ARG A 73 -2.49 -6.94 -3.59
CA ARG A 73 -3.66 -6.24 -3.02
C ARG A 73 -3.25 -5.25 -1.93
N LEU A 74 -2.43 -5.68 -0.97
CA LEU A 74 -1.94 -4.81 0.12
C LEU A 74 -1.11 -3.64 -0.42
N LYS A 75 -0.25 -3.86 -1.43
CA LYS A 75 0.46 -2.77 -2.11
C LYS A 75 -0.50 -1.82 -2.83
N GLY A 76 -1.55 -2.34 -3.47
CA GLY A 76 -2.61 -1.55 -4.08
C GLY A 76 -3.35 -0.66 -3.07
N GLU A 77 -3.76 -1.23 -1.93
CA GLU A 77 -4.40 -0.49 -0.85
C GLU A 77 -3.49 0.59 -0.26
N GLN A 78 -2.20 0.29 -0.05
CA GLN A 78 -1.24 1.28 0.43
C GLN A 78 -1.03 2.43 -0.56
N ARG A 79 -1.00 2.14 -1.87
CA ARG A 79 -0.97 3.19 -2.91
C ARG A 79 -2.21 4.07 -2.85
N LEU A 80 -3.40 3.47 -2.75
CA LEU A 80 -4.66 4.22 -2.68
C LEU A 80 -4.70 5.13 -1.46
N ARG A 81 -4.26 4.63 -0.29
CA ARG A 81 -4.13 5.43 0.94
C ARG A 81 -3.16 6.59 0.78
N CYS A 82 -2.01 6.36 0.15
CA CYS A 82 -1.03 7.42 -0.12
C CYS A 82 -1.62 8.49 -1.05
N PHE A 83 -2.26 8.08 -2.15
CA PHE A 83 -2.94 9.00 -3.07
C PHE A 83 -4.02 9.84 -2.38
N CYS A 84 -4.89 9.23 -1.58
CA CYS A 84 -5.90 9.95 -0.81
C CYS A 84 -5.28 10.95 0.17
N ALA A 85 -4.17 10.59 0.83
CA ALA A 85 -3.46 11.48 1.74
C ALA A 85 -2.90 12.71 1.01
N PHE A 86 -2.25 12.51 -0.15
CA PHE A 86 -1.77 13.62 -0.99
C PHE A 86 -2.91 14.53 -1.46
N SER A 87 -4.01 13.93 -1.93
CA SER A 87 -5.18 14.68 -2.37
C SER A 87 -5.80 15.51 -1.24
N ALA A 88 -5.94 14.93 -0.04
CA ALA A 88 -6.45 15.64 1.13
C ALA A 88 -5.54 16.80 1.56
N ARG A 89 -4.20 16.63 1.52
CA ARG A 89 -3.25 17.70 1.77
C ARG A 89 -3.41 18.85 0.77
N ALA A 90 -3.52 18.53 -0.53
CA ALA A 90 -3.68 19.54 -1.58
C ALA A 90 -4.97 20.35 -1.40
N LEU A 91 -6.08 19.70 -1.04
CA LEU A 91 -7.35 20.38 -0.74
C LEU A 91 -7.22 21.37 0.43
N LEU A 92 -6.60 20.96 1.54
CA LEU A 92 -6.42 21.82 2.70
C LEU A 92 -5.52 23.04 2.40
N LEU A 93 -4.47 22.84 1.60
CA LEU A 93 -3.61 23.94 1.14
C LEU A 93 -4.38 24.92 0.25
N ALA A 94 -5.20 24.42 -0.67
CA ALA A 94 -6.04 25.25 -1.53
C ALA A 94 -7.09 26.04 -0.73
N GLU A 95 -7.69 25.45 0.30
CA GLU A 95 -8.61 26.15 1.20
C GLU A 95 -7.91 27.27 1.99
N LEU A 96 -6.70 27.02 2.50
CA LEU A 96 -5.90 28.04 3.19
C LEU A 96 -5.54 29.20 2.25
N GLU A 97 -5.07 28.89 1.04
CA GLU A 97 -4.71 29.89 0.04
C GLU A 97 -5.93 30.74 -0.37
N LYS A 98 -7.09 30.10 -0.56
CA LYS A 98 -8.34 30.80 -0.89
C LYS A 98 -8.72 31.77 0.22
N GLU A 99 -8.74 31.31 1.47
CA GLU A 99 -9.10 32.14 2.62
C GLU A 99 -8.12 33.31 2.81
N GLU A 100 -6.82 33.09 2.56
CA GLU A 100 -5.80 34.14 2.65
C GLU A 100 -5.96 35.20 1.55
N LYS A 101 -6.29 34.80 0.32
CA LYS A 101 -6.61 35.74 -0.76
C LYS A 101 -7.84 36.59 -0.42
N GLU A 102 -8.86 35.98 0.17
CA GLU A 102 -10.07 36.67 0.60
C GLU A 102 -9.80 37.67 1.73
N LYS A 103 -9.02 37.27 2.76
CA LYS A 103 -8.51 38.20 3.79
C LYS A 103 -7.73 39.35 3.18
N GLY A 104 -6.83 39.05 2.24
CA GLY A 104 -6.02 40.04 1.53
C GLY A 104 -6.87 41.08 0.81
N TRP A 105 -7.99 40.67 0.21
CA TRP A 105 -8.93 41.59 -0.44
C TRP A 105 -9.59 42.55 0.56
N TYR A 106 -10.08 42.05 1.71
CA TYR A 106 -10.65 42.91 2.76
C TYR A 106 -9.61 43.86 3.37
N TYR A 107 -8.40 43.35 3.67
CA TYR A 107 -7.33 44.19 4.23
C TYR A 107 -6.87 45.27 3.24
N ALA A 108 -6.84 44.98 1.94
CA ALA A 108 -6.52 46.00 0.93
C ALA A 108 -7.56 47.14 0.91
N GLN A 109 -8.85 46.82 1.06
CA GLN A 109 -9.90 47.84 1.14
C GLN A 109 -9.80 48.67 2.42
N LEU A 110 -9.60 48.03 3.57
CA LEU A 110 -9.43 48.71 4.85
C LEU A 110 -8.21 49.64 4.82
N LEU A 111 -7.09 49.18 4.26
CA LEU A 111 -5.89 49.99 4.09
C LEU A 111 -6.14 51.22 3.21
N ASN A 112 -6.98 51.11 2.16
CA ASN A 112 -7.36 52.26 1.34
C ASN A 112 -8.15 53.29 2.16
N LEU A 113 -9.11 52.84 2.97
CA LEU A 113 -9.87 53.73 3.86
C LEU A 113 -8.98 54.39 4.90
N THR A 114 -8.05 53.65 5.52
CA THR A 114 -7.06 54.21 6.45
C THR A 114 -6.26 55.33 5.79
N LYS A 115 -5.71 55.10 4.59
CA LYS A 115 -4.98 56.13 3.84
C LYS A 115 -5.83 57.37 3.55
N ARG A 116 -7.11 57.18 3.22
CA ARG A 116 -8.05 58.30 3.00
C ARG A 116 -8.30 59.08 4.28
N ILE A 117 -8.47 58.40 5.42
CA ILE A 117 -8.64 59.04 6.74
C ILE A 117 -7.37 59.82 7.13
N ASP A 118 -6.19 59.24 6.94
CA ASP A 118 -4.90 59.87 7.28
C ASP A 118 -4.62 61.10 6.40
N SER A 119 -5.18 61.14 5.18
CA SER A 119 -5.05 62.29 4.28
C SER A 119 -6.02 63.45 4.56
N LEU A 120 -6.95 63.29 5.52
CA LEU A 120 -7.85 64.36 5.89
C LEU A 120 -7.08 65.52 6.55
N PRO A 121 -7.50 66.78 6.32
CA PRO A 121 -6.78 67.94 6.84
C PRO A 121 -6.74 67.91 8.38
N LEU A 122 -5.52 67.79 8.92
CA LEU A 122 -5.21 67.91 10.34
C LEU A 122 -5.10 69.40 10.72
N SER A 123 -6.17 70.16 10.51
CA SER A 123 -6.25 71.59 10.88
C SER A 123 -6.50 71.72 12.39
N GLU A 124 -5.81 72.64 13.07
CA GLU A 124 -6.06 72.99 14.49
C GLU A 124 -7.50 73.47 14.73
N ASN A 125 -8.15 74.03 13.69
CA ASN A 125 -9.55 74.43 13.73
C ASN A 125 -10.46 73.32 13.22
N PHE A 126 -11.39 72.86 14.07
CA PHE A 126 -12.42 71.88 13.72
C PHE A 126 -13.30 72.38 12.57
N THR A 127 -13.48 71.57 11.52
CA THR A 127 -14.48 71.81 10.49
C THR A 127 -15.48 70.65 10.44
N LEU A 128 -16.78 70.99 10.45
CA LEU A 128 -17.86 70.00 10.39
C LEU A 128 -17.73 69.11 9.14
N GLN A 129 -17.29 69.68 8.01
CA GLN A 129 -17.12 68.94 6.77
C GLN A 129 -16.06 67.83 6.90
N THR A 130 -14.89 68.12 7.47
CA THR A 130 -13.85 67.11 7.68
C THR A 130 -14.28 66.04 8.70
N ASP A 131 -14.99 66.43 9.76
CA ASP A 131 -15.52 65.47 10.74
C ASP A 131 -16.55 64.52 10.13
N MET A 132 -17.49 65.05 9.34
CA MET A 132 -18.49 64.24 8.64
C MET A 132 -17.85 63.29 7.63
N SER A 133 -16.84 63.73 6.87
CA SER A 133 -16.08 62.86 5.97
C SER A 133 -15.33 61.77 6.72
N ARG A 134 -14.72 62.07 7.87
CA ARG A 134 -14.04 61.08 8.72
C ARG A 134 -15.02 60.01 9.21
N ARG A 135 -16.15 60.42 9.81
CA ARG A 135 -17.18 59.49 10.32
C ARG A 135 -17.75 58.58 9.24
N GLN A 136 -17.89 59.11 8.01
CA GLN A 136 -18.34 58.32 6.87
C GLN A 136 -17.34 57.22 6.51
N LEU A 137 -16.04 57.55 6.41
CA LEU A 137 -15.00 56.55 6.14
C LEU A 137 -14.89 55.50 7.25
N GLU A 138 -15.04 55.90 8.51
CA GLU A 138 -15.08 54.98 9.66
C GLU A 138 -16.32 54.08 9.65
N PHE A 139 -17.45 54.57 9.12
CA PHE A 139 -18.64 53.76 8.93
C PHE A 139 -18.44 52.71 7.82
N GLU A 140 -17.83 53.10 6.70
CA GLU A 140 -17.45 52.19 5.62
C GLU A 140 -16.47 51.11 6.11
N ALA A 141 -15.48 51.49 6.91
CA ALA A 141 -14.55 50.53 7.51
C ALA A 141 -15.26 49.53 8.43
N ARG A 142 -16.22 49.99 9.25
CA ARG A 142 -17.04 49.12 10.09
C ARG A 142 -17.90 48.15 9.28
N GLN A 143 -18.48 48.60 8.17
CA GLN A 143 -19.24 47.75 7.24
C GLN A 143 -18.35 46.63 6.66
N ILE A 144 -17.14 46.98 6.22
CA ILE A 144 -16.18 46.00 5.68
C ILE A 144 -15.76 44.99 6.75
N HIS A 145 -15.49 45.43 7.98
CA HIS A 145 -15.18 44.54 9.09
C HIS A 145 -16.33 43.57 9.40
N ALA A 146 -17.57 44.07 9.43
CA ALA A 146 -18.75 43.24 9.67
C ALA A 146 -18.96 42.21 8.56
N ALA A 147 -18.82 42.62 7.29
CA ALA A 147 -18.91 41.71 6.14
C ALA A 147 -17.82 40.64 6.16
N MET A 148 -16.57 41.02 6.50
CA MET A 148 -15.46 40.09 6.65
C MET A 148 -15.75 39.06 7.76
N GLU A 149 -16.26 39.50 8.91
CA GLU A 149 -16.59 38.61 10.04
C GLU A 149 -17.77 37.68 9.72
N GLU A 150 -18.75 38.13 8.93
CA GLU A 150 -19.85 37.29 8.44
C GLU A 150 -19.36 36.19 7.48
N GLN A 151 -18.44 36.51 6.58
CA GLN A 151 -17.93 35.54 5.59
C GLN A 151 -16.86 34.59 6.15
N LEU A 152 -15.94 35.11 6.96
CA LEU A 152 -14.75 34.38 7.40
C LEU A 152 -14.79 33.96 8.88
N GLY A 153 -15.77 34.46 9.64
CA GLY A 153 -15.85 34.30 11.09
C GLY A 153 -15.03 35.34 11.84
N SER A 154 -15.12 35.31 13.17
CA SER A 154 -14.33 36.18 14.04
C SER A 154 -12.83 35.93 13.86
N ARG A 155 -12.01 36.91 14.24
CA ARG A 155 -10.54 36.79 14.17
C ARG A 155 -10.00 35.53 14.85
N GLN A 156 -10.55 35.19 16.02
CA GLN A 156 -10.15 34.00 16.77
C GLN A 156 -10.54 32.70 16.07
N GLU A 157 -11.71 32.66 15.42
CA GLU A 157 -12.16 31.48 14.67
C GLU A 157 -11.33 31.25 13.40
N MET A 158 -11.00 32.32 12.68
CA MET A 158 -10.09 32.24 11.53
C MET A 158 -8.71 31.70 11.93
N GLU A 159 -8.15 32.19 13.03
CA GLU A 159 -6.87 31.72 13.57
C GLU A 159 -6.92 30.25 13.95
N LYS A 160 -7.91 29.85 14.77
CA LYS A 160 -8.11 28.44 15.16
C LYS A 160 -8.31 27.52 13.96
N ARG A 161 -9.05 27.97 12.93
CA ARG A 161 -9.28 27.20 11.70
C ARG A 161 -8.00 27.02 10.91
N ALA A 162 -7.20 28.08 10.75
CA ALA A 162 -5.91 28.03 10.09
C ALA A 162 -4.92 27.11 10.82
N GLU A 163 -4.85 27.19 12.15
CA GLU A 163 -4.05 26.30 12.99
C GLU A 163 -4.50 24.84 12.85
N ALA A 164 -5.80 24.57 12.91
CA ALA A 164 -6.33 23.21 12.77
C ALA A 164 -6.01 22.60 11.39
N ARG A 165 -6.18 23.38 10.31
CA ARG A 165 -5.81 22.95 8.94
C ARG A 165 -4.31 22.70 8.83
N THR A 166 -3.48 23.59 9.38
CA THR A 166 -2.02 23.47 9.38
C THR A 166 -1.57 22.23 10.16
N ALA A 167 -2.12 22.00 11.36
CA ALA A 167 -1.84 20.81 12.15
C ALA A 167 -2.24 19.52 11.42
N ARG A 168 -3.38 19.54 10.72
CA ARG A 168 -3.85 18.42 9.91
C ARG A 168 -2.92 18.15 8.72
N ILE A 169 -2.43 19.18 8.03
CA ILE A 169 -1.44 19.06 6.95
C ILE A 169 -0.16 18.39 7.46
N HIS A 170 0.40 18.89 8.56
CA HIS A 170 1.62 18.30 9.15
C HIS A 170 1.41 16.83 9.55
N GLN A 171 0.22 16.48 10.04
CA GLN A 171 -0.12 15.09 10.33
C GLN A 171 -0.15 14.23 9.05
N ILE A 172 -0.80 14.73 8.00
CA ILE A 172 -0.86 14.03 6.70
C ILE A 172 0.53 13.86 6.10
N GLU A 173 1.41 14.86 6.20
CA GLU A 173 2.79 14.78 5.71
C GLU A 173 3.58 13.68 6.43
N ARG A 174 3.44 13.56 7.75
CA ARG A 174 4.02 12.43 8.50
C ARG A 174 3.48 11.09 8.04
N ASP A 175 2.18 11.01 7.78
CA ASP A 175 1.53 9.77 7.36
C ASP A 175 1.96 9.37 5.94
N ILE A 176 2.11 10.34 5.05
CA ILE A 176 2.68 10.15 3.70
C ILE A 176 4.08 9.56 3.78
N VAL A 177 4.97 10.12 4.61
CA VAL A 177 6.35 9.60 4.77
C VAL A 177 6.33 8.17 5.30
N LYS A 178 5.47 7.87 6.29
CA LYS A 178 5.33 6.50 6.84
C LYS A 178 4.77 5.51 5.82
N LEU A 179 3.80 5.92 5.01
CA LEU A 179 3.26 5.11 3.92
C LEU A 179 4.30 4.90 2.80
N GLY A 180 5.11 5.92 2.54
CA GLY A 180 6.18 5.89 1.55
C GLY A 180 7.36 5.00 1.92
N ALA A 181 7.77 4.99 3.19
CA ALA A 181 8.82 4.08 3.67
C ALA A 181 8.46 2.59 3.51
N ARG A 182 7.17 2.25 3.33
CA ARG A 182 6.67 0.89 3.08
C ARG A 182 6.58 0.53 1.60
N LEU A 183 6.88 1.48 0.70
CA LEU A 183 6.87 1.30 -0.75
C LEU A 183 8.30 1.50 -1.29
N PRO A 184 8.75 0.72 -2.31
CA PRO A 184 10.05 0.95 -2.94
C PRO A 184 10.15 2.36 -3.52
N THR A 185 11.32 2.99 -3.42
CA THR A 185 11.62 4.37 -3.85
C THR A 185 11.28 4.67 -5.31
N ASP A 186 11.29 3.65 -6.19
CA ASP A 186 11.01 3.80 -7.62
C ASP A 186 9.53 4.10 -7.93
N PHE A 187 8.62 3.91 -6.98
CA PHE A 187 7.18 4.11 -7.18
C PHE A 187 6.70 5.55 -7.01
N PHE A 188 7.48 6.42 -6.36
CA PHE A 188 7.12 7.82 -6.14
C PHE A 188 7.28 8.67 -7.41
N PHE A 189 8.18 8.27 -8.33
CA PHE A 189 8.55 9.08 -9.50
C PHE A 189 8.03 8.55 -10.84
N SER A 190 7.51 7.32 -10.92
CA SER A 190 7.02 6.74 -12.19
C SER A 190 5.55 7.05 -12.52
N SER A 191 4.79 7.71 -11.63
CA SER A 191 3.42 8.12 -11.95
C SER A 191 3.39 9.59 -12.37
N PRO A 192 2.90 9.94 -13.58
CA PRO A 192 2.83 11.34 -14.04
C PRO A 192 1.91 12.21 -13.16
N ALA A 193 1.11 11.60 -12.26
CA ALA A 193 0.33 12.32 -11.25
C ALA A 193 1.18 12.96 -10.15
N PHE A 194 2.43 12.51 -9.94
CA PHE A 194 3.32 13.01 -8.89
C PHE A 194 4.22 14.17 -9.35
N SER A 195 4.33 14.39 -10.66
CA SER A 195 4.99 15.58 -11.26
C SER A 195 4.13 16.86 -11.18
N ALA A 196 3.10 16.88 -10.34
CA ALA A 196 2.18 18.02 -10.20
C ALA A 196 2.76 19.20 -9.40
N GLU A 197 4.08 19.27 -9.18
CA GLU A 197 4.76 20.53 -8.85
C GLU A 197 4.83 21.50 -10.04
N GLN A 198 4.43 21.07 -11.25
CA GLN A 198 4.38 21.96 -12.42
C GLN A 198 3.07 22.75 -12.60
N PHE A 199 2.06 22.62 -11.74
CA PHE A 199 0.73 23.23 -11.98
C PHE A 199 0.33 24.42 -11.09
N PHE A 200 1.28 25.07 -10.41
CA PHE A 200 1.04 26.34 -9.72
C PHE A 200 1.94 27.47 -10.23
N SER A 201 1.77 27.83 -11.49
CA SER A 201 2.08 29.18 -11.98
C SER A 201 1.24 29.48 -13.21
N GLY A 202 0.19 30.27 -13.01
CA GLY A 202 -0.45 31.06 -14.07
C GLY A 202 -1.24 30.31 -15.14
N GLY A 203 -2.54 30.10 -14.89
CA GLY A 203 -3.55 30.08 -15.95
C GLY A 203 -3.84 28.75 -16.64
N GLY A 204 -5.09 28.29 -16.49
CA GLY A 204 -5.76 27.41 -17.46
C GLY A 204 -5.73 25.91 -17.14
N TRP A 205 -6.91 25.36 -16.86
CA TRP A 205 -7.13 23.91 -16.81
C TRP A 205 -7.08 23.33 -18.23
N VAL A 206 -6.05 22.55 -18.56
CA VAL A 206 -6.10 21.71 -19.76
C VAL A 206 -6.92 20.47 -19.43
N LYS A 207 -8.15 20.41 -19.96
CA LYS A 207 -8.96 19.19 -19.98
C LYS A 207 -8.19 18.10 -20.71
N THR A 208 -7.78 17.05 -20.01
CA THR A 208 -7.43 15.78 -20.64
C THR A 208 -8.72 15.14 -21.14
N HIS A 209 -8.99 15.28 -22.44
CA HIS A 209 -9.94 14.41 -23.14
C HIS A 209 -9.30 13.01 -23.26
N PHE A 210 -9.97 12.01 -22.69
CA PHE A 210 -9.79 10.62 -23.07
C PHE A 210 -10.82 10.33 -24.17
N LEU A 211 -10.36 10.34 -25.42
CA LEU A 211 -10.74 9.50 -26.57
C LEU A 211 -9.75 9.78 -27.69
#